data_AF-A0A935YZ51-F1
#
_entry.id   AF-A0A935YZ51-F1
#
_cell.length_a   1.000
_cell.length_b   1.000
_cell.length_c   1.000
_cell.angle_alpha   90.00
_cell.angle_beta   90.00
_cell.angle_gamma   90.00
#
_symmetry.space_group_name_H-M   'P 1'
#
loop_
_entity.id
_entity.type
_entity.pdbx_description
1 polymer ?
#
loop_
_entity_poly.entity_id
_entity_poly.type
_entity_poly.pdbx_seq_one_letter_code
_entity_poly.pdbx_strand_id
1 'polypeptide(L)'
;MPKLARLAHLSLLAVLASSGVYACAGATPPREMPAPIEPSARVAVAYDSGPDSAAPDSAAPDAAHERPPPRGRDAIVTALSESPNVVTLDGVPALFPPALRRNFVLKHGISRRGERGHLVETRVSQSADPDAPRVIAWDEGRGLVVSYNGGGPKQTNGQRLDMHEFDLESGRFELSSIDFPIAPGAPKLESRGCDTCHGPRARPIFSMYPDWPGFYGSDNDELSRKDVPVQAAELADYQRLRARIPSLPRYAPLFSDADVRARFDRPLWDTFPYRPDTREDIHAVSRAFAFRPGLRLGLVLARMQARALIAHVVHHPRYTKLGPAFLATLLECSLTPRATARVSSDAREALQEAPKLVGKKLHERQAWRLFDLEIRDVDLRYGYGHEGNASDDASSNPMAIGYIGTYWNAYFDGSATLDELVASGLLADLSRTHPTLAGIVTPSGLRKKYAHLTERFVLDAPFFDAMDRLGTWIPIPYPSALDKVHHREGFGKAYRDQHEKLCGALDALLE
;
A
#
# COMPACT_ATOMS: atom_id res chain seq x y z
N MET A 1 49.30 2.92 -63.63
CA MET A 1 49.73 1.54 -63.30
C MET A 1 48.51 0.75 -62.80
N PRO A 2 48.50 -0.60 -62.88
CA PRO A 2 47.23 -1.36 -62.93
C PRO A 2 47.05 -2.47 -61.86
N LYS A 3 45.82 -3.01 -61.82
CA LYS A 3 45.43 -4.42 -61.55
C LYS A 3 45.60 -5.05 -60.14
N LEU A 4 44.47 -5.64 -59.69
CA LEU A 4 44.26 -7.01 -59.13
C LEU A 4 45.09 -7.47 -57.91
N ALA A 5 44.66 -8.35 -56.99
CA ALA A 5 43.40 -9.00 -56.52
C ALA A 5 43.82 -10.30 -55.77
N ARG A 6 42.87 -10.99 -55.07
CA ARG A 6 42.95 -12.40 -54.56
C ARG A 6 43.89 -12.62 -53.34
N LEU A 7 43.77 -13.62 -52.43
CA LEU A 7 42.92 -14.82 -52.11
C LEU A 7 42.81 -14.90 -50.54
N ALA A 8 41.99 -15.72 -49.83
CA ALA A 8 40.76 -16.50 -50.11
C ALA A 8 40.11 -17.11 -48.82
N HIS A 9 38.95 -17.74 -49.02
CA HIS A 9 38.19 -18.76 -48.26
C HIS A 9 38.73 -19.46 -46.98
N LEU A 10 37.81 -19.69 -46.03
CA LEU A 10 37.09 -20.97 -45.76
C LEU A 10 35.90 -20.66 -44.82
N SER A 11 34.62 -20.86 -45.20
CA SER A 11 33.80 -22.10 -45.08
C SER A 11 33.10 -22.27 -43.71
N LEU A 12 31.85 -22.74 -43.56
CA LEU A 12 30.81 -23.20 -44.51
C LEU A 12 29.45 -23.47 -43.77
N LEU A 13 28.30 -23.10 -44.38
CA LEU A 13 26.88 -23.59 -44.20
C LEU A 13 26.22 -23.67 -42.78
N ALA A 14 24.88 -23.78 -42.62
CA ALA A 14 23.68 -23.19 -43.25
C ALA A 14 22.38 -23.82 -42.63
N VAL A 15 21.20 -23.34 -43.06
CA VAL A 15 19.93 -24.12 -43.20
C VAL A 15 19.17 -24.43 -41.88
N LEU A 16 17.83 -24.33 -41.76
CA LEU A 16 16.73 -24.00 -42.70
C LEU A 16 15.62 -23.22 -41.98
N ALA A 17 14.85 -22.43 -42.73
CA ALA A 17 13.49 -22.04 -42.39
C ALA A 17 12.52 -22.67 -43.40
N SER A 18 11.34 -23.12 -42.96
CA SER A 18 10.29 -23.63 -43.85
C SER A 18 8.90 -23.25 -43.34
N SER A 19 8.00 -23.06 -44.31
CA SER A 19 6.72 -22.38 -44.20
C SER A 19 5.54 -23.34 -44.03
N GLY A 20 4.39 -22.81 -43.59
CA GLY A 20 3.13 -23.54 -43.53
C GLY A 20 1.91 -22.61 -43.64
N VAL A 21 1.20 -22.70 -44.77
CA VAL A 21 -0.11 -22.06 -45.02
C VAL A 21 -1.14 -23.16 -45.19
N TYR A 22 -2.31 -23.06 -44.56
CA TYR A 22 -3.57 -23.66 -45.05
C TYR A 22 -4.80 -22.93 -44.48
N ALA A 23 -5.98 -23.21 -45.01
CA ALA A 23 -7.06 -22.24 -45.16
C ALA A 23 -8.43 -22.63 -44.54
N CYS A 24 -9.26 -21.59 -44.38
CA CYS A 24 -10.73 -21.52 -44.48
C CYS A 24 -11.70 -22.50 -43.77
N ALA A 25 -12.75 -21.85 -43.24
CA ALA A 25 -14.15 -22.29 -43.09
C ALA A 25 -14.56 -23.17 -41.89
N GLY A 26 -15.62 -22.73 -41.20
CA GLY A 26 -16.22 -23.42 -40.05
C GLY A 26 -17.17 -22.53 -39.23
N ALA A 27 -18.22 -21.98 -39.85
CA ALA A 27 -19.23 -21.19 -39.12
C ALA A 27 -20.09 -22.07 -38.21
N THR A 28 -20.24 -21.68 -36.94
CA THR A 28 -21.15 -22.30 -35.97
C THR A 28 -22.32 -21.34 -35.68
N PRO A 29 -23.57 -21.81 -35.59
CA PRO A 29 -24.71 -20.94 -35.27
C PRO A 29 -24.69 -20.51 -33.79
N PRO A 30 -25.25 -19.33 -33.46
CA PRO A 30 -25.33 -18.88 -32.08
C PRO A 30 -26.25 -19.78 -31.25
N ARG A 31 -25.80 -20.11 -30.03
CA ARG A 31 -26.68 -20.69 -29.00
C ARG A 31 -27.69 -19.64 -28.54
N GLU A 32 -28.95 -20.03 -28.42
CA GLU A 32 -29.98 -19.21 -27.79
C GLU A 32 -29.59 -18.85 -26.36
N MET A 33 -29.77 -17.59 -25.97
CA MET A 33 -29.66 -17.18 -24.57
C MET A 33 -30.96 -17.52 -23.83
N PRO A 34 -30.90 -18.07 -22.61
CA PRO A 34 -32.10 -18.21 -21.78
C PRO A 34 -32.67 -16.83 -21.41
N ALA A 35 -33.99 -16.76 -21.26
CA ALA A 35 -34.71 -15.54 -20.91
C ALA A 35 -34.25 -14.96 -19.56
N PRO A 36 -34.28 -13.63 -19.38
CA PRO A 36 -33.89 -13.00 -18.12
C PRO A 36 -34.85 -13.40 -16.99
N ILE A 37 -34.27 -13.76 -15.84
CA ILE A 37 -35.01 -14.03 -14.60
C ILE A 37 -35.50 -12.69 -14.03
N GLU A 38 -36.78 -12.59 -13.70
CA GLU A 38 -37.35 -11.38 -13.10
C GLU A 38 -36.72 -11.07 -11.73
N PRO A 39 -36.41 -9.79 -11.43
CA PRO A 39 -35.86 -9.42 -10.13
C PRO A 39 -36.93 -9.50 -9.04
N SER A 40 -36.72 -10.38 -8.05
CA SER A 40 -37.57 -10.48 -6.87
C SER A 40 -37.65 -9.14 -6.12
N ALA A 41 -38.85 -8.75 -5.68
CA ALA A 41 -39.14 -7.46 -5.07
C ALA A 41 -38.18 -7.11 -3.92
N ARG A 42 -37.51 -5.95 -4.03
CA ARG A 42 -36.73 -5.36 -2.93
C ARG A 42 -37.69 -4.82 -1.86
N VAL A 43 -37.55 -5.30 -0.63
CA VAL A 43 -38.19 -4.66 0.54
C VAL A 43 -37.49 -3.33 0.80
N ALA A 44 -38.20 -2.22 0.61
CA ALA A 44 -37.68 -0.89 0.90
C ALA A 44 -37.71 -0.65 2.42
N VAL A 45 -36.55 -0.69 3.07
CA VAL A 45 -36.39 -0.18 4.44
C VAL A 45 -36.17 1.33 4.35
N ALA A 46 -37.22 2.10 4.63
CA ALA A 46 -37.12 3.55 4.71
C ALA A 46 -36.36 3.95 5.99
N TYR A 47 -35.20 4.59 5.84
CA TYR A 47 -34.55 5.31 6.94
C TYR A 47 -34.97 6.77 6.89
N ASP A 48 -35.58 7.23 7.97
CA ASP A 48 -36.01 8.63 8.12
C ASP A 48 -34.79 9.51 8.42
N SER A 49 -34.39 10.33 7.44
CA SER A 49 -33.26 11.26 7.57
C SER A 49 -33.72 12.56 8.23
N GLY A 50 -33.98 12.48 9.53
CA GLY A 50 -34.21 13.65 10.38
C GLY A 50 -32.98 14.57 10.45
N PRO A 51 -33.16 15.90 10.57
CA PRO A 51 -32.04 16.84 10.62
C PRO A 51 -31.24 16.73 11.93
N ASP A 52 -29.90 16.85 11.82
CA ASP A 52 -28.96 16.76 12.94
C ASP A 52 -29.28 17.72 14.09
N SER A 53 -29.82 17.20 15.19
CA SER A 53 -29.84 17.88 16.49
C SER A 53 -28.57 17.51 17.26
N ALA A 54 -27.63 18.44 17.38
CA ALA A 54 -26.43 18.27 18.19
C ALA A 54 -26.79 17.95 19.65
N ALA A 55 -26.42 16.76 20.12
CA ALA A 55 -26.49 16.41 21.54
C ALA A 55 -25.33 17.08 22.30
N PRO A 56 -25.53 17.55 23.55
CA PRO A 56 -24.50 18.22 24.31
C PRO A 56 -23.42 17.23 24.80
N ASP A 57 -22.17 17.70 24.85
CA ASP A 57 -21.01 16.94 25.32
C ASP A 57 -21.21 16.41 26.74
N SER A 58 -21.43 15.09 26.87
CA SER A 58 -21.26 14.40 28.14
C SER A 58 -19.76 14.29 28.43
N ALA A 59 -19.30 14.97 29.48
CA ALA A 59 -17.89 14.97 29.88
C ALA A 59 -17.33 13.54 29.98
N ALA A 60 -16.26 13.26 29.22
CA ALA A 60 -15.56 11.98 29.30
C ALA A 60 -14.98 11.80 30.72
N PRO A 61 -15.05 10.59 31.30
CA PRO A 61 -14.44 10.33 32.61
C PRO A 61 -12.92 10.50 32.52
N ASP A 62 -12.30 10.96 33.61
CA ASP A 62 -10.85 11.14 33.71
C ASP A 62 -10.12 9.85 33.31
N ALA A 63 -9.54 9.87 32.10
CA ALA A 63 -8.67 8.81 31.62
C ALA A 63 -7.37 8.90 32.43
N ALA A 64 -7.32 8.13 33.51
CA ALA A 64 -6.08 7.86 34.23
C ALA A 64 -4.99 7.53 33.21
N HIS A 65 -3.79 8.10 33.39
CA HIS A 65 -2.66 7.91 32.48
C HIS A 65 -2.16 6.46 32.50
N GLU A 66 -2.90 5.56 31.85
CA GLU A 66 -2.40 4.26 31.44
C GLU A 66 -1.13 4.50 30.64
N ARG A 67 -0.04 3.86 31.04
CA ARG A 67 1.19 3.88 30.26
C ARG A 67 0.84 3.37 28.85
N PRO A 68 1.29 4.03 27.78
CA PRO A 68 1.03 3.56 26.43
C PRO A 68 1.46 2.09 26.34
N PRO A 69 0.64 1.21 25.71
CA PRO A 69 0.94 -0.21 25.66
C PRO A 69 2.33 -0.42 25.05
N PRO A 70 3.12 -1.40 25.54
CA PRO A 70 4.47 -1.62 25.05
C PRO A 70 4.48 -1.80 23.53
N ARG A 71 5.56 -1.32 22.91
CA ARG A 71 5.79 -1.43 21.46
C ARG A 71 5.55 -2.86 20.99
N GLY A 72 5.06 -3.03 19.76
CA GLY A 72 4.70 -4.34 19.24
C GLY A 72 5.88 -5.31 19.26
N ARG A 73 7.08 -4.85 18.89
CA ARG A 73 8.32 -5.64 19.00
C ARG A 73 8.57 -6.10 20.43
N ASP A 74 8.51 -5.18 21.38
CA ASP A 74 8.81 -5.44 22.79
C ASP A 74 7.79 -6.43 23.41
N ALA A 75 6.53 -6.40 22.96
CA ALA A 75 5.52 -7.38 23.32
C ALA A 75 5.85 -8.80 22.80
N ILE A 76 6.39 -8.94 21.58
CA ILE A 76 6.87 -10.23 21.05
C ILE A 76 8.09 -10.72 21.85
N VAL A 77 9.06 -9.84 22.14
CA VAL A 77 10.25 -10.20 22.92
C VAL A 77 9.89 -10.63 24.34
N THR A 78 8.92 -9.96 24.97
CA THR A 78 8.39 -10.34 26.29
C THR A 78 7.67 -11.69 26.24
N ALA A 79 6.77 -11.90 25.29
CA ALA A 79 6.06 -13.18 25.15
C ALA A 79 7.03 -14.37 24.91
N LEU A 80 8.13 -14.14 24.19
CA LEU A 80 9.20 -15.13 24.00
C LEU A 80 9.98 -15.41 25.29
N SER A 81 10.30 -14.39 26.09
CA SER A 81 11.02 -14.59 27.36
C SER A 81 10.16 -15.28 28.42
N GLU A 82 8.85 -15.07 28.39
CA GLU A 82 7.85 -15.76 29.22
C GLU A 82 7.53 -17.18 28.72
N SER A 83 7.91 -17.52 27.48
CA SER A 83 7.65 -18.82 26.83
C SER A 83 8.96 -19.57 26.49
N PRO A 84 9.76 -20.00 27.48
CA PRO A 84 11.10 -20.56 27.27
C PRO A 84 11.12 -21.89 26.48
N ASN A 85 9.96 -22.51 26.26
CA ASN A 85 9.77 -23.67 25.40
C ASN A 85 9.67 -23.32 23.90
N VAL A 86 9.48 -22.05 23.53
CA VAL A 86 9.43 -21.58 22.13
C VAL A 86 10.85 -21.28 21.63
N VAL A 87 11.57 -22.35 21.28
CA VAL A 87 12.96 -22.30 20.80
C VAL A 87 13.09 -22.26 19.28
N THR A 88 12.01 -22.47 18.53
CA THR A 88 11.95 -22.33 17.06
C THR A 88 10.85 -21.37 16.63
N LEU A 89 10.94 -20.90 15.38
CA LEU A 89 9.94 -20.05 14.74
C LEU A 89 8.55 -20.72 14.62
N ASP A 90 8.46 -22.02 14.83
CA ASP A 90 7.21 -22.78 14.71
C ASP A 90 6.21 -22.43 15.83
N GLY A 91 6.69 -22.16 17.04
CA GLY A 91 5.83 -21.80 18.18
C GLY A 91 5.45 -20.31 18.24
N VAL A 92 6.16 -19.45 17.51
CA VAL A 92 6.04 -17.99 17.64
C VAL A 92 4.67 -17.45 17.20
N PRO A 93 4.03 -17.92 16.10
CA PRO A 93 2.74 -17.39 15.69
C PRO A 93 1.60 -17.66 16.67
N ALA A 94 1.75 -18.62 17.59
CA ALA A 94 0.81 -18.84 18.68
C ALA A 94 0.92 -17.78 19.80
N LEU A 95 2.11 -17.15 19.96
CA LEU A 95 2.36 -16.07 20.91
C LEU A 95 1.93 -14.69 20.40
N PHE A 96 1.62 -14.56 19.11
CA PHE A 96 1.25 -13.27 18.54
C PHE A 96 -0.05 -12.71 19.16
N PRO A 97 -0.11 -11.38 19.42
CA PRO A 97 -1.34 -10.73 19.83
C PRO A 97 -2.46 -10.93 18.79
N PRO A 98 -3.75 -10.93 19.19
CA PRO A 98 -4.86 -11.19 18.28
C PRO A 98 -4.89 -10.28 17.04
N ALA A 99 -4.39 -9.03 17.15
CA ALA A 99 -4.28 -8.12 16.01
C ALA A 99 -3.43 -8.72 14.87
N LEU A 100 -2.18 -9.14 15.18
CA LEU A 100 -1.29 -9.80 14.22
C LEU A 100 -1.89 -11.10 13.67
N ARG A 101 -2.51 -11.93 14.52
CA ARG A 101 -3.09 -13.22 14.06
C ARG A 101 -4.30 -13.05 13.13
N ARG A 102 -5.00 -11.91 13.19
CA ARG A 102 -6.21 -11.60 12.38
C ARG A 102 -5.92 -10.75 11.13
N ASN A 103 -4.68 -10.33 10.94
CA ASN A 103 -4.24 -9.38 9.92
C ASN A 103 -3.02 -9.96 9.22
N PHE A 104 -3.21 -10.76 8.18
CA PHE A 104 -2.10 -11.36 7.45
C PHE A 104 -2.41 -11.54 5.97
N VAL A 105 -1.34 -11.59 5.17
CA VAL A 105 -1.34 -11.95 3.75
C VAL A 105 -0.26 -13.01 3.53
N LEU A 106 -0.48 -13.92 2.59
CA LEU A 106 0.44 -14.99 2.23
C LEU A 106 1.10 -14.73 0.87
N LYS A 107 2.43 -14.79 0.85
CA LYS A 107 3.28 -14.66 -0.34
C LYS A 107 3.75 -16.04 -0.80
N HIS A 108 3.32 -16.51 -1.96
CA HIS A 108 3.65 -17.82 -2.54
C HIS A 108 4.95 -17.85 -3.35
N GLY A 109 5.51 -16.68 -3.73
CA GLY A 109 6.85 -16.59 -4.31
C GLY A 109 7.01 -17.07 -5.77
N ILE A 110 5.93 -17.45 -6.45
CA ILE A 110 5.98 -17.69 -7.91
C ILE A 110 5.88 -16.33 -8.59
N SER A 111 6.83 -16.02 -9.47
CA SER A 111 6.73 -14.88 -10.39
C SER A 111 5.62 -15.11 -11.42
N ARG A 112 4.38 -14.78 -11.04
CA ARG A 112 3.20 -14.76 -11.92
C ARG A 112 3.03 -13.35 -12.48
N ARG A 113 2.66 -13.27 -13.76
CA ARG A 113 2.27 -11.99 -14.36
C ARG A 113 0.83 -11.72 -13.94
N GLY A 114 0.59 -10.65 -13.19
CA GLY A 114 -0.76 -10.20 -12.81
C GLY A 114 -1.61 -9.81 -14.03
N GLU A 115 -2.92 -9.60 -13.85
CA GLU A 115 -3.82 -9.25 -14.97
C GLU A 115 -3.35 -7.97 -15.70
N ARG A 116 -2.74 -7.01 -14.98
CA ARG A 116 -2.21 -5.76 -15.55
C ARG A 116 -0.79 -5.88 -16.13
N GLY A 117 -0.26 -7.10 -16.20
CA GLY A 117 1.00 -7.39 -16.87
C GLY A 117 2.25 -7.29 -15.99
N HIS A 118 2.12 -7.06 -14.68
CA HIS A 118 3.27 -6.86 -13.78
C HIS A 118 3.89 -8.19 -13.33
N LEU A 119 5.23 -8.26 -13.33
CA LEU A 119 6.03 -9.37 -12.82
C LEU A 119 6.90 -8.89 -11.66
N VAL A 120 6.83 -9.59 -10.53
CA VAL A 120 7.74 -9.47 -9.37
C VAL A 120 7.99 -10.93 -8.94
N GLU A 121 9.20 -11.42 -8.66
CA GLU A 121 10.34 -10.79 -7.97
C GLU A 121 11.68 -11.44 -8.42
N THR A 122 12.83 -10.80 -8.15
CA THR A 122 14.17 -11.34 -8.50
C THR A 122 15.18 -11.44 -7.36
N ARG A 123 14.97 -10.76 -6.22
CA ARG A 123 15.78 -10.90 -4.99
C ARG A 123 14.92 -10.69 -3.74
N VAL A 124 15.09 -11.54 -2.73
CA VAL A 124 14.40 -11.49 -1.43
C VAL A 124 15.32 -11.88 -0.27
N SER A 125 15.07 -11.33 0.92
CA SER A 125 15.73 -11.77 2.18
C SER A 125 15.28 -13.16 2.64
N GLN A 126 14.06 -13.55 2.29
CA GLN A 126 13.41 -14.80 2.67
C GLN A 126 12.64 -15.35 1.46
N SER A 127 12.96 -16.57 1.01
CA SER A 127 12.26 -17.20 -0.13
C SER A 127 10.89 -17.76 0.24
N ALA A 128 9.95 -17.65 -0.69
CA ALA A 128 8.58 -18.17 -0.56
C ALA A 128 8.35 -19.34 -1.53
N ASP A 129 7.42 -20.22 -1.17
CA ASP A 129 7.01 -21.40 -1.96
C ASP A 129 5.48 -21.58 -1.80
N PRO A 130 4.70 -22.04 -2.80
CA PRO A 130 3.25 -22.24 -2.66
C PRO A 130 2.85 -23.24 -1.57
N ASP A 131 3.67 -24.26 -1.32
CA ASP A 131 3.40 -25.28 -0.30
C ASP A 131 3.90 -24.86 1.10
N ALA A 132 4.55 -23.69 1.20
CA ALA A 132 5.04 -23.04 2.42
C ALA A 132 5.19 -21.50 2.26
N PRO A 133 4.11 -20.75 1.97
CA PRO A 133 4.21 -19.32 1.66
C PRO A 133 4.76 -18.50 2.83
N ARG A 134 5.48 -17.43 2.50
CA ARG A 134 5.92 -16.44 3.49
C ARG A 134 4.69 -15.68 4.02
N VAL A 135 4.56 -15.60 5.34
CA VAL A 135 3.53 -14.79 6.00
C VAL A 135 4.03 -13.35 6.09
N ILE A 136 3.13 -12.39 5.85
CA ILE A 136 3.29 -11.01 6.33
C ILE A 136 2.06 -10.70 7.18
N ALA A 137 2.25 -10.34 8.45
CA ALA A 137 1.18 -10.03 9.40
C ALA A 137 1.39 -8.66 10.05
N TRP A 138 0.32 -7.93 10.42
CA TRP A 138 0.45 -6.55 10.92
C TRP A 138 -0.54 -6.16 12.03
N ASP A 139 -0.10 -5.25 12.91
CA ASP A 139 -0.94 -4.57 13.91
C ASP A 139 -1.25 -3.13 13.44
N GLU A 140 -2.53 -2.89 13.14
CA GLU A 140 -3.02 -1.63 12.57
C GLU A 140 -3.09 -0.50 13.59
N GLY A 141 -3.07 -0.82 14.89
CA GLY A 141 -3.04 0.15 15.98
C GLY A 141 -1.63 0.46 16.47
N ARG A 142 -0.71 -0.51 16.40
CA ARG A 142 0.67 -0.38 16.93
C ARG A 142 1.73 -0.12 15.87
N GLY A 143 1.41 -0.27 14.57
CA GLY A 143 2.38 -0.05 13.50
C GLY A 143 3.48 -1.11 13.37
N LEU A 144 3.27 -2.29 13.95
CA LEU A 144 4.16 -3.43 13.76
C LEU A 144 3.73 -4.24 12.53
N VAL A 145 4.67 -4.54 11.64
CA VAL A 145 4.57 -5.59 10.63
C VAL A 145 5.62 -6.65 10.95
N VAL A 146 5.22 -7.92 10.89
CA VAL A 146 6.13 -9.07 11.02
C VAL A 146 6.08 -9.91 9.76
N SER A 147 7.20 -10.55 9.41
CA SER A 147 7.23 -11.47 8.28
C SER A 147 8.15 -12.66 8.53
N TYR A 148 7.71 -13.84 8.10
CA TYR A 148 8.41 -15.08 8.35
C TYR A 148 8.06 -16.16 7.33
N ASN A 149 8.97 -17.11 7.14
CA ASN A 149 8.81 -18.20 6.20
C ASN A 149 7.95 -19.35 6.73
N GLY A 150 7.39 -20.13 5.82
CA GLY A 150 6.48 -21.25 6.10
C GLY A 150 7.11 -22.48 6.75
N GLY A 151 8.45 -22.59 6.73
CA GLY A 151 9.18 -23.76 7.21
C GLY A 151 9.38 -24.84 6.14
N GLY A 152 9.18 -24.52 4.86
CA GLY A 152 9.46 -25.41 3.74
C GLY A 152 10.96 -25.73 3.64
N PRO A 153 11.35 -26.97 3.27
CA PRO A 153 12.74 -27.44 3.35
C PRO A 153 13.72 -26.75 2.39
N LYS A 154 13.21 -25.99 1.42
CA LYS A 154 13.99 -25.19 0.46
C LYS A 154 14.02 -23.69 0.80
N GLN A 155 13.40 -23.26 1.90
CA GLN A 155 13.32 -21.85 2.25
C GLN A 155 14.61 -21.35 2.89
N THR A 156 15.17 -20.27 2.34
CA THR A 156 16.29 -19.55 2.97
C THR A 156 15.81 -18.89 4.26
N ASN A 157 16.69 -18.79 5.27
CA ASN A 157 16.38 -18.11 6.54
C ASN A 157 15.07 -18.62 7.20
N GLY A 158 14.82 -19.93 7.11
CA GLY A 158 13.59 -20.59 7.60
C GLY A 158 13.37 -20.56 9.11
N GLN A 159 14.27 -19.98 9.89
CA GLN A 159 14.14 -19.78 11.35
C GLN A 159 14.31 -18.29 11.73
N ARG A 160 13.99 -17.37 10.81
CA ARG A 160 14.07 -15.91 11.03
C ARG A 160 12.68 -15.25 11.00
N LEU A 161 12.42 -14.40 11.98
CA LEU A 161 11.29 -13.47 12.02
C LEU A 161 11.81 -12.07 11.68
N ASP A 162 11.44 -11.51 10.53
CA ASP A 162 11.64 -10.09 10.23
C ASP A 162 10.55 -9.26 10.92
N MET A 163 10.92 -8.09 11.45
CA MET A 163 10.02 -7.13 12.11
C MET A 163 10.31 -5.70 11.62
N HIS A 164 9.24 -4.99 11.30
CA HIS A 164 9.26 -3.62 10.79
C HIS A 164 8.22 -2.82 11.58
N GLU A 165 8.68 -1.92 12.43
CA GLU A 165 7.84 -1.22 13.41
C GLU A 165 7.84 0.29 13.15
N PHE A 166 6.67 0.91 13.16
CA PHE A 166 6.51 2.36 13.06
C PHE A 166 6.32 2.99 14.44
N ASP A 167 7.30 3.78 14.86
CA ASP A 167 7.21 4.61 16.06
C ASP A 167 6.26 5.79 15.80
N LEU A 168 5.04 5.68 16.34
CA LEU A 168 3.99 6.70 16.22
C LEU A 168 4.38 8.06 16.82
N GLU A 169 5.29 8.08 17.80
CA GLU A 169 5.74 9.30 18.49
C GLU A 169 6.81 10.02 17.67
N SER A 170 7.91 9.33 17.32
CA SER A 170 8.99 9.96 16.56
C SER A 170 8.76 10.00 15.05
N GLY A 171 7.73 9.31 14.54
CA GLY A 171 7.40 9.25 13.12
C GLY A 171 8.43 8.48 12.29
N ARG A 172 9.06 7.44 12.84
CA ARG A 172 10.17 6.71 12.21
C ARG A 172 9.93 5.22 12.17
N PHE A 173 10.50 4.57 11.16
CA PHE A 173 10.52 3.11 11.07
C PHE A 173 11.77 2.53 11.74
N GLU A 174 11.59 1.40 12.43
CA GLU A 174 12.64 0.56 12.98
C GLU A 174 12.58 -0.82 12.34
N LEU A 175 13.73 -1.33 11.89
CA LEU A 175 13.87 -2.68 11.36
C LEU A 175 14.67 -3.54 12.33
N SER A 176 14.16 -4.73 12.59
CA SER A 176 14.82 -5.73 13.43
C SER A 176 14.43 -7.14 12.96
N SER A 177 15.19 -8.14 13.39
CA SER A 177 14.88 -9.54 13.14
C SER A 177 15.21 -10.39 14.35
N ILE A 178 14.44 -11.45 14.58
CA ILE A 178 14.80 -12.49 15.56
C ILE A 178 15.23 -13.74 14.80
N ASP A 179 16.49 -14.12 14.97
CA ASP A 179 17.03 -15.39 14.47
C ASP A 179 16.89 -16.47 15.55
N PHE A 180 16.12 -17.50 15.27
CA PHE A 180 15.95 -18.68 16.11
C PHE A 180 17.01 -19.73 15.75
N PRO A 181 17.75 -20.26 16.73
CA PRO A 181 18.84 -21.18 16.43
C PRO A 181 18.31 -22.57 16.03
N ILE A 182 18.99 -23.21 15.07
CA ILE A 182 18.67 -24.58 14.62
C ILE A 182 19.12 -25.64 15.65
N ALA A 183 20.03 -25.25 16.56
CA ALA A 183 20.51 -26.03 17.70
C ALA A 183 20.12 -25.33 19.02
N PRO A 184 20.25 -25.98 20.19
CA PRO A 184 19.87 -25.37 21.47
C PRO A 184 20.54 -24.01 21.72
N GLY A 185 19.73 -22.99 22.00
CA GLY A 185 20.17 -21.63 22.30
C GLY A 185 18.99 -20.66 22.42
N ALA A 186 19.24 -19.46 22.93
CA ALA A 186 18.23 -18.40 22.96
C ALA A 186 18.06 -17.75 21.57
N PRO A 187 16.83 -17.31 21.20
CA PRO A 187 16.63 -16.46 20.02
C PRO A 187 17.44 -15.16 20.12
N LYS A 188 17.97 -14.69 18.99
CA LYS A 188 18.81 -13.48 18.93
C LYS A 188 18.12 -12.35 18.22
N LEU A 189 17.98 -11.21 18.88
CA LEU A 189 17.55 -9.96 18.25
C LEU A 189 18.73 -9.33 17.51
N GLU A 190 18.57 -9.13 16.20
CA GLU A 190 19.55 -8.59 15.27
C GLU A 190 18.90 -7.44 14.47
N SER A 191 19.72 -6.60 13.82
CA SER A 191 19.26 -5.48 12.99
C SER A 191 19.88 -5.47 11.58
N ARG A 192 20.43 -6.60 11.13
CA ARG A 192 21.33 -6.66 9.97
C ARG A 192 20.62 -7.02 8.66
N GLY A 193 20.94 -6.29 7.60
CA GLY A 193 20.64 -6.62 6.20
C GLY A 193 19.28 -6.17 5.66
N CYS A 194 18.43 -5.57 6.49
CA CYS A 194 17.12 -5.05 6.03
C CYS A 194 17.28 -3.68 5.32
N ASP A 195 18.22 -2.87 5.78
CA ASP A 195 18.65 -1.58 5.21
C ASP A 195 19.02 -1.65 3.73
N THR A 196 19.58 -2.77 3.27
CA THR A 196 19.92 -2.99 1.84
C THR A 196 18.71 -2.88 0.91
N CYS A 197 17.52 -3.27 1.41
CA CYS A 197 16.27 -3.15 0.66
C CYS A 197 15.48 -1.90 1.08
N HIS A 198 15.36 -1.63 2.38
CA HIS A 198 14.49 -0.59 2.94
C HIS A 198 15.14 0.81 3.02
N GLY A 199 16.44 0.90 2.82
CA GLY A 199 17.22 2.13 2.86
C GLY A 199 17.49 2.67 4.27
N PRO A 200 18.15 3.84 4.37
CA PRO A 200 18.59 4.43 5.63
C PRO A 200 17.42 4.91 6.51
N ARG A 201 16.24 5.13 5.92
CA ARG A 201 15.01 5.53 6.63
C ARG A 201 14.11 4.35 7.00
N ALA A 202 14.57 3.12 6.75
CA ALA A 202 13.87 1.88 7.08
C ALA A 202 12.43 1.78 6.49
N ARG A 203 12.13 2.51 5.42
CA ARG A 203 10.75 2.70 4.92
C ARG A 203 10.10 1.40 4.45
N PRO A 204 8.76 1.33 4.30
CA PRO A 204 8.12 0.15 3.77
C PRO A 204 8.55 -0.14 2.32
N ILE A 205 8.50 -1.42 1.95
CA ILE A 205 8.54 -1.86 0.56
C ILE A 205 7.30 -2.71 0.36
N PHE A 206 6.46 -2.35 -0.59
CA PHE A 206 5.23 -3.08 -0.87
C PHE A 206 4.86 -2.98 -2.34
N SER A 207 4.17 -3.99 -2.86
CA SER A 207 3.83 -4.04 -4.29
C SER A 207 2.74 -3.02 -4.65
N MET A 208 2.30 -3.03 -5.90
CA MET A 208 1.30 -2.09 -6.38
C MET A 208 -0.10 -2.52 -5.94
N TYR A 209 -1.02 -1.58 -5.80
CA TYR A 209 -2.44 -1.92 -5.84
C TYR A 209 -2.91 -1.99 -7.31
N PRO A 210 -4.00 -2.68 -7.66
CA PRO A 210 -4.49 -3.88 -6.99
C PRO A 210 -3.60 -5.12 -7.26
N ASP A 211 -2.51 -4.97 -8.02
CA ASP A 211 -1.63 -6.05 -8.45
C ASP A 211 -0.50 -6.32 -7.44
N TRP A 212 -0.66 -7.40 -6.66
CA TRP A 212 0.32 -7.93 -5.71
C TRP A 212 1.05 -9.20 -6.25
N PRO A 213 1.89 -9.15 -7.31
CA PRO A 213 2.56 -10.35 -7.83
C PRO A 213 3.35 -11.12 -6.76
N GLY A 214 3.15 -12.43 -6.73
CA GLY A 214 3.76 -13.34 -5.77
C GLY A 214 2.97 -13.49 -4.46
N PHE A 215 1.87 -12.77 -4.26
CA PHE A 215 0.91 -12.98 -3.18
C PHE A 215 -0.32 -13.76 -3.66
N TYR A 216 -0.93 -14.57 -2.78
CA TYR A 216 -2.26 -15.09 -3.09
C TYR A 216 -3.26 -13.93 -3.11
N GLY A 217 -4.26 -14.00 -3.99
CA GLY A 217 -5.14 -12.86 -4.25
C GLY A 217 -4.39 -11.75 -4.98
N SER A 218 -3.44 -12.11 -5.86
CA SER A 218 -2.55 -11.15 -6.54
C SER A 218 -3.30 -10.09 -7.34
N ASP A 219 -4.51 -10.41 -7.79
CA ASP A 219 -5.47 -9.47 -8.36
C ASP A 219 -6.48 -9.08 -7.27
N ASN A 220 -6.35 -7.87 -6.72
CA ASN A 220 -7.40 -7.17 -5.97
C ASN A 220 -7.89 -7.88 -4.68
N ASP A 221 -7.05 -8.76 -4.11
CA ASP A 221 -7.36 -9.69 -3.03
C ASP A 221 -8.46 -10.72 -3.38
N GLU A 222 -8.67 -11.03 -4.66
CA GLU A 222 -9.65 -12.00 -5.14
C GLU A 222 -9.02 -13.37 -5.40
N LEU A 223 -9.64 -14.42 -4.87
CA LEU A 223 -9.12 -15.79 -4.95
C LEU A 223 -10.23 -16.78 -5.31
N SER A 224 -11.00 -16.49 -6.35
CA SER A 224 -12.21 -17.28 -6.67
C SER A 224 -12.56 -17.41 -8.16
N ARG A 225 -12.09 -16.52 -9.03
CA ARG A 225 -12.46 -16.56 -10.46
C ARG A 225 -11.72 -17.66 -11.21
N LYS A 226 -12.41 -18.78 -11.39
CA LYS A 226 -11.95 -19.92 -12.20
C LYS A 226 -11.81 -19.59 -13.69
N ASP A 227 -12.45 -18.51 -14.16
CA ASP A 227 -12.33 -17.94 -15.51
C ASP A 227 -11.07 -17.08 -15.72
N VAL A 228 -10.39 -16.65 -14.65
CA VAL A 228 -9.14 -15.88 -14.72
C VAL A 228 -7.97 -16.83 -14.47
N PRO A 229 -7.09 -17.11 -15.46
CA PRO A 229 -6.07 -18.16 -15.33
C PRO A 229 -5.12 -18.00 -14.13
N VAL A 230 -4.76 -16.75 -13.78
CA VAL A 230 -3.89 -16.48 -12.61
C VAL A 230 -4.60 -16.77 -11.29
N GLN A 231 -5.84 -16.27 -11.09
CA GLN A 231 -6.63 -16.55 -9.89
C GLN A 231 -6.99 -18.04 -9.77
N ALA A 232 -7.30 -18.71 -10.89
CA ALA A 232 -7.59 -20.15 -10.91
C ALA A 232 -6.39 -21.00 -10.44
N ALA A 233 -5.18 -20.63 -10.88
CA ALA A 233 -3.94 -21.28 -10.44
C ALA A 233 -3.60 -20.95 -8.97
N GLU A 234 -3.83 -19.71 -8.52
CA GLU A 234 -3.66 -19.33 -7.12
C GLU A 234 -4.62 -20.07 -6.20
N LEU A 235 -5.90 -20.16 -6.56
CA LEU A 235 -6.91 -20.88 -5.79
C LEU A 235 -6.57 -22.37 -5.67
N ALA A 236 -6.12 -23.00 -6.77
CA ALA A 236 -5.73 -24.42 -6.76
C ALA A 236 -4.52 -24.69 -5.85
N ASP A 237 -3.54 -23.77 -5.80
CA ASP A 237 -2.41 -23.84 -4.88
C ASP A 237 -2.83 -23.58 -3.43
N TYR A 238 -3.68 -22.57 -3.23
CA TYR A 238 -4.19 -22.18 -1.94
C TYR A 238 -5.02 -23.27 -1.26
N GLN A 239 -5.88 -23.97 -2.01
CA GLN A 239 -6.69 -25.06 -1.48
C GLN A 239 -5.84 -26.24 -0.98
N ARG A 240 -4.73 -26.56 -1.67
CA ARG A 240 -3.77 -27.59 -1.20
C ARG A 240 -3.08 -27.18 0.09
N LEU A 241 -2.70 -25.90 0.22
CA LEU A 241 -2.17 -25.35 1.47
C LEU A 241 -3.23 -25.42 2.58
N ARG A 242 -4.45 -24.90 2.34
CA ARG A 242 -5.54 -24.81 3.33
C ARG A 242 -5.88 -26.15 3.96
N ALA A 243 -5.92 -27.22 3.17
CA ALA A 243 -6.13 -28.59 3.65
C ALA A 243 -5.05 -29.07 4.65
N ARG A 244 -3.83 -28.51 4.59
CA ARG A 244 -2.69 -28.84 5.46
C ARG A 244 -2.53 -27.91 6.66
N ILE A 245 -3.15 -26.72 6.65
CA ILE A 245 -2.95 -25.69 7.70
C ILE A 245 -3.13 -26.21 9.13
N PRO A 246 -4.12 -27.06 9.47
CA PRO A 246 -4.28 -27.58 10.83
C PRO A 246 -3.05 -28.34 11.37
N SER A 247 -2.22 -28.93 10.50
CA SER A 247 -0.97 -29.62 10.87
C SER A 247 0.29 -28.75 10.74
N LEU A 248 0.17 -27.48 10.32
CA LEU A 248 1.31 -26.59 10.10
C LEU A 248 1.37 -25.50 11.19
N PRO A 249 2.30 -25.59 12.15
CA PRO A 249 2.27 -24.78 13.38
C PRO A 249 2.40 -23.27 13.11
N ARG A 250 3.05 -22.90 12.00
CA ARG A 250 3.23 -21.50 11.58
C ARG A 250 1.99 -20.81 11.01
N TYR A 251 0.99 -21.58 10.60
CA TYR A 251 -0.25 -21.08 9.99
C TYR A 251 -1.46 -21.32 10.87
N ALA A 252 -1.57 -22.46 11.56
CA ALA A 252 -2.75 -22.81 12.36
C ALA A 252 -3.24 -21.67 13.30
N PRO A 253 -2.36 -20.90 14.00
CA PRO A 253 -2.78 -19.79 14.86
C PRO A 253 -3.41 -18.59 14.13
N LEU A 254 -3.16 -18.44 12.82
CA LEU A 254 -3.72 -17.38 11.96
C LEU A 254 -5.11 -17.74 11.43
N PHE A 255 -5.38 -19.05 11.29
CA PHE A 255 -6.65 -19.60 10.78
C PHE A 255 -7.53 -20.13 11.92
N SER A 256 -7.38 -19.55 13.10
CA SER A 256 -8.18 -19.84 14.30
C SER A 256 -9.65 -19.47 14.05
N ASP A 257 -10.51 -20.48 13.96
CA ASP A 257 -11.96 -20.33 13.82
C ASP A 257 -12.56 -19.42 14.92
N ALA A 258 -12.00 -19.50 16.14
CA ALA A 258 -12.40 -18.67 17.26
C ALA A 258 -12.05 -17.19 17.06
N ASP A 259 -10.84 -16.88 16.57
CA ASP A 259 -10.41 -15.49 16.31
C ASP A 259 -11.13 -14.86 15.12
N VAL A 260 -11.46 -15.67 14.11
CA VAL A 260 -12.21 -15.27 12.92
C VAL A 260 -13.66 -14.96 13.30
N ARG A 261 -14.33 -15.86 14.04
CA ARG A 261 -15.69 -15.61 14.56
C ARG A 261 -15.73 -14.41 15.51
N ALA A 262 -14.78 -14.31 16.44
CA ALA A 262 -14.67 -13.17 17.37
C ALA A 262 -14.39 -11.82 16.68
N ARG A 263 -14.06 -11.83 15.37
CA ARG A 263 -13.85 -10.62 14.58
C ARG A 263 -14.99 -10.30 13.63
N PHE A 264 -15.53 -11.30 12.93
CA PHE A 264 -16.47 -11.09 11.82
C PHE A 264 -17.90 -11.54 12.13
N ASP A 265 -18.14 -12.18 13.29
CA ASP A 265 -19.39 -12.84 13.67
C ASP A 265 -19.91 -13.83 12.60
N ARG A 266 -18.98 -14.44 11.86
CA ARG A 266 -19.23 -15.26 10.67
C ARG A 266 -18.25 -16.44 10.59
N PRO A 267 -18.63 -17.53 9.92
CA PRO A 267 -17.73 -18.67 9.70
C PRO A 267 -16.57 -18.30 8.77
N LEU A 268 -15.51 -19.09 8.85
CA LEU A 268 -14.34 -19.00 7.99
C LEU A 268 -14.70 -19.43 6.55
N TRP A 269 -14.59 -18.53 5.57
CA TRP A 269 -14.67 -18.91 4.15
C TRP A 269 -13.43 -19.67 3.70
N ASP A 270 -13.58 -20.52 2.70
CA ASP A 270 -12.47 -21.28 2.10
C ASP A 270 -11.32 -20.37 1.63
N THR A 271 -11.65 -19.18 1.13
CA THR A 271 -10.71 -18.16 0.63
C THR A 271 -10.11 -17.25 1.70
N PHE A 272 -10.66 -17.20 2.93
CA PHE A 272 -10.18 -16.27 3.98
C PHE A 272 -8.66 -16.39 4.16
N PRO A 273 -7.86 -15.29 4.18
CA PRO A 273 -8.29 -13.90 4.35
C PRO A 273 -8.76 -13.16 3.08
N TYR A 274 -8.80 -13.83 1.92
CA TYR A 274 -9.11 -13.25 0.61
C TYR A 274 -10.60 -13.26 0.28
N ARG A 275 -10.99 -12.40 -0.67
CA ARG A 275 -12.37 -12.25 -1.13
C ARG A 275 -12.90 -13.50 -1.84
N PRO A 276 -14.18 -13.86 -1.60
CA PRO A 276 -14.80 -15.01 -2.25
C PRO A 276 -15.42 -14.71 -3.63
N ASP A 277 -15.80 -13.47 -3.98
CA ASP A 277 -16.26 -13.07 -5.33
C ASP A 277 -16.26 -11.53 -5.48
N THR A 278 -15.88 -10.99 -6.63
CA THR A 278 -16.00 -9.56 -6.98
C THR A 278 -17.24 -9.22 -7.83
N ARG A 279 -17.94 -10.23 -8.37
CA ARG A 279 -19.21 -10.07 -9.13
C ARG A 279 -20.39 -9.66 -8.24
N GLU A 280 -20.26 -9.86 -6.93
CA GLU A 280 -21.25 -9.39 -5.97
C GLU A 280 -21.40 -7.86 -5.97
N ASP A 281 -22.58 -7.39 -5.57
CA ASP A 281 -22.91 -5.97 -5.47
C ASP A 281 -21.91 -5.21 -4.57
N ILE A 282 -21.64 -3.92 -4.84
CA ILE A 282 -20.64 -3.12 -4.11
C ILE A 282 -20.93 -3.01 -2.59
N HIS A 283 -22.19 -3.18 -2.18
CA HIS A 283 -22.64 -3.19 -0.80
C HIS A 283 -22.48 -4.56 -0.12
N ALA A 284 -22.15 -5.62 -0.85
CA ALA A 284 -22.01 -6.97 -0.31
C ALA A 284 -20.84 -7.09 0.70
N VAL A 285 -21.08 -7.87 1.76
CA VAL A 285 -20.13 -8.09 2.85
C VAL A 285 -18.82 -8.74 2.39
N SER A 286 -18.86 -9.60 1.37
CA SER A 286 -17.67 -10.18 0.70
C SER A 286 -16.67 -9.12 0.20
N ARG A 287 -17.17 -7.92 -0.13
CA ARG A 287 -16.36 -6.81 -0.67
C ARG A 287 -15.77 -5.91 0.43
N ALA A 288 -16.06 -6.19 1.70
CA ALA A 288 -15.44 -5.54 2.86
C ALA A 288 -13.91 -5.57 2.78
N PHE A 289 -13.26 -4.51 3.28
CA PHE A 289 -11.81 -4.46 3.38
C PHE A 289 -11.29 -5.52 4.36
N ALA A 290 -12.10 -5.92 5.35
CA ALA A 290 -11.95 -7.13 6.14
C ALA A 290 -11.30 -8.32 5.39
N PHE A 291 -11.68 -8.54 4.13
CA PHE A 291 -11.26 -9.66 3.28
C PHE A 291 -10.29 -9.26 2.16
N ARG A 292 -9.60 -8.13 2.35
CA ARG A 292 -8.62 -7.54 1.43
C ARG A 292 -7.28 -7.30 2.13
N PRO A 293 -6.56 -8.37 2.47
CA PRO A 293 -5.36 -8.27 3.29
C PRO A 293 -4.25 -7.46 2.62
N GLY A 294 -4.03 -7.62 1.30
CA GLY A 294 -3.11 -6.82 0.51
C GLY A 294 -3.48 -5.34 0.53
N LEU A 295 -4.74 -4.98 0.21
CA LEU A 295 -5.18 -3.59 0.30
C LEU A 295 -5.00 -2.99 1.70
N ARG A 296 -5.39 -3.72 2.75
CA ARG A 296 -5.29 -3.21 4.13
C ARG A 296 -3.84 -3.00 4.56
N LEU A 297 -2.95 -3.93 4.24
CA LEU A 297 -1.52 -3.73 4.46
C LEU A 297 -1.00 -2.52 3.66
N GLY A 298 -1.43 -2.34 2.41
CA GLY A 298 -1.09 -1.17 1.60
C GLY A 298 -1.53 0.17 2.21
N LEU A 299 -2.78 0.24 2.69
CA LEU A 299 -3.34 1.40 3.42
C LEU A 299 -2.53 1.74 4.68
N VAL A 300 -2.23 0.73 5.49
CA VAL A 300 -1.44 0.87 6.73
C VAL A 300 -0.05 1.44 6.43
N LEU A 301 0.64 0.82 5.47
CA LEU A 301 2.00 1.22 5.08
C LEU A 301 2.05 2.60 4.42
N ALA A 302 1.09 2.94 3.55
CA ALA A 302 1.00 4.25 2.92
C ALA A 302 0.79 5.37 3.94
N ARG A 303 -0.04 5.14 4.97
CA ARG A 303 -0.33 6.14 6.01
C ARG A 303 0.81 6.30 7.01
N MET A 304 1.49 5.22 7.38
CA MET A 304 2.74 5.30 8.16
C MET A 304 3.85 5.99 7.38
N GLN A 305 3.98 5.69 6.08
CA GLN A 305 4.91 6.39 5.19
C GLN A 305 4.59 7.89 5.10
N ALA A 306 3.31 8.27 4.96
CA ALA A 306 2.90 9.68 4.96
C ALA A 306 3.35 10.37 6.26
N ARG A 307 3.08 9.76 7.43
CA ARG A 307 3.54 10.29 8.73
C ARG A 307 5.06 10.41 8.80
N ALA A 308 5.81 9.44 8.29
CA ALA A 308 7.27 9.49 8.27
C ALA A 308 7.80 10.64 7.42
N LEU A 309 7.21 10.86 6.25
CA LEU A 309 7.55 11.97 5.35
C LEU A 309 7.17 13.33 5.97
N ILE A 310 5.97 13.45 6.56
CA ILE A 310 5.56 14.66 7.30
C ILE A 310 6.55 14.94 8.44
N ALA A 311 6.87 13.95 9.27
CA ALA A 311 7.80 14.12 10.38
C ALA A 311 9.20 14.54 9.90
N HIS A 312 9.72 13.91 8.84
CA HIS A 312 11.00 14.29 8.24
C HIS A 312 10.99 15.73 7.68
N VAL A 313 9.93 16.11 6.97
CA VAL A 313 9.77 17.44 6.36
C VAL A 313 9.60 18.53 7.42
N VAL A 314 8.71 18.36 8.40
CA VAL A 314 8.42 19.36 9.45
C VAL A 314 9.63 19.67 10.33
N HIS A 315 10.43 18.65 10.67
CA HIS A 315 11.64 18.84 11.48
C HIS A 315 12.87 19.28 10.66
N HIS A 316 12.73 19.46 9.34
CA HIS A 316 13.84 19.85 8.49
C HIS A 316 14.20 21.34 8.66
N PRO A 317 15.49 21.73 8.72
CA PRO A 317 15.88 23.13 8.93
C PRO A 317 15.34 24.12 7.89
N ARG A 318 14.99 23.66 6.68
CA ARG A 318 14.42 24.51 5.62
C ARG A 318 12.89 24.66 5.71
N TYR A 319 12.22 23.94 6.61
CA TYR A 319 10.75 23.85 6.65
C TYR A 319 10.05 25.20 6.87
N THR A 320 10.49 25.99 7.84
CA THR A 320 9.91 27.32 8.12
C THR A 320 9.92 28.25 6.91
N LYS A 321 10.89 28.07 5.99
CA LYS A 321 11.04 28.88 4.77
C LYS A 321 10.33 28.26 3.56
N LEU A 322 10.42 26.93 3.38
CA LEU A 322 9.99 26.22 2.17
C LEU A 322 8.71 25.39 2.32
N GLY A 323 8.23 25.18 3.55
CA GLY A 323 7.03 24.39 3.86
C GLY A 323 5.77 24.87 3.12
N PRO A 324 5.43 26.18 3.10
CA PRO A 324 4.29 26.68 2.33
C PRO A 324 4.43 26.45 0.82
N ALA A 325 5.64 26.61 0.27
CA ALA A 325 5.92 26.36 -1.14
C ALA A 325 5.79 24.86 -1.50
N PHE A 326 6.21 23.99 -0.57
CA PHE A 326 6.09 22.55 -0.72
C PHE A 326 4.63 22.08 -0.67
N LEU A 327 3.86 22.56 0.31
CA LEU A 327 2.42 22.30 0.39
C LEU A 327 1.69 22.82 -0.86
N ALA A 328 2.00 24.04 -1.32
CA ALA A 328 1.44 24.58 -2.57
C ALA A 328 1.78 23.74 -3.81
N THR A 329 2.94 23.07 -3.81
CA THR A 329 3.33 22.14 -4.89
C THR A 329 2.52 20.85 -4.84
N LEU A 330 2.42 20.19 -3.67
CA LEU A 330 1.61 18.97 -3.49
C LEU A 330 0.11 19.20 -3.78
N LEU A 331 -0.38 20.41 -3.50
CA LEU A 331 -1.75 20.82 -3.80
C LEU A 331 -1.97 21.26 -5.25
N GLU A 332 -0.95 21.22 -6.12
CA GLU A 332 -1.07 21.68 -7.50
C GLU A 332 -1.56 23.15 -7.63
N CYS A 333 -1.20 24.01 -6.67
CA CYS A 333 -1.57 25.43 -6.66
C CYS A 333 -0.90 26.21 -7.80
N SER A 334 -1.61 27.19 -8.37
CA SER A 334 -1.08 28.06 -9.41
C SER A 334 -0.65 29.40 -8.83
N LEU A 335 0.65 29.53 -8.52
CA LEU A 335 1.21 30.71 -7.86
C LEU A 335 1.24 31.97 -8.76
N THR A 336 1.26 33.14 -8.13
CA THR A 336 1.53 34.43 -8.79
C THR A 336 2.96 34.49 -9.31
N PRO A 337 3.28 35.36 -10.30
CA PRO A 337 4.65 35.51 -10.78
C PRO A 337 5.65 35.91 -9.68
N ARG A 338 5.20 36.68 -8.67
CA ARG A 338 6.01 37.11 -7.53
C ARG A 338 6.34 35.94 -6.60
N ALA A 339 5.33 35.22 -6.12
CA ALA A 339 5.53 34.01 -5.31
C ALA A 339 6.38 32.97 -6.08
N THR A 340 6.10 32.75 -7.37
CA THR A 340 6.90 31.85 -8.23
C THR A 340 8.37 32.25 -8.30
N ALA A 341 8.67 33.55 -8.43
CA ALA A 341 10.05 34.05 -8.49
C ALA A 341 10.79 33.86 -7.16
N ARG A 342 10.14 34.13 -6.02
CA ARG A 342 10.70 33.89 -4.69
C ARG A 342 10.95 32.41 -4.44
N VAL A 343 9.95 31.56 -4.66
CA VAL A 343 10.09 30.09 -4.54
C VAL A 343 11.21 29.57 -5.44
N SER A 344 11.36 30.11 -6.65
CA SER A 344 12.46 29.73 -7.56
C SER A 344 13.83 30.18 -7.06
N SER A 345 13.93 31.32 -6.37
CA SER A 345 15.17 31.79 -5.74
C SER A 345 15.54 30.92 -4.55
N ASP A 346 14.57 30.66 -3.67
CA ASP A 346 14.77 29.90 -2.44
C ASP A 346 15.02 28.41 -2.71
N ALA A 347 14.36 27.83 -3.73
CA ALA A 347 14.66 26.49 -4.21
C ALA A 347 16.05 26.40 -4.88
N ARG A 348 16.50 27.44 -5.59
CA ARG A 348 17.85 27.49 -6.17
C ARG A 348 18.93 27.51 -5.09
N GLU A 349 18.71 28.30 -4.03
CA GLU A 349 19.58 28.35 -2.85
C GLU A 349 19.66 26.96 -2.18
N ALA A 350 18.50 26.33 -1.93
CA ALA A 350 18.42 25.04 -1.25
C ALA A 350 19.00 23.87 -2.06
N LEU A 351 18.75 23.82 -3.37
CA LEU A 351 19.15 22.70 -4.24
C LEU A 351 20.55 22.88 -4.87
N GLN A 352 21.12 24.09 -4.82
CA GLN A 352 22.37 24.48 -5.50
C GLN A 352 22.35 24.30 -7.03
N GLU A 353 21.16 24.18 -7.63
CA GLU A 353 20.92 24.04 -9.07
C GLU A 353 19.72 24.91 -9.48
N ALA A 354 19.53 25.15 -10.78
CA ALA A 354 18.32 25.82 -11.24
C ALA A 354 17.08 24.93 -11.02
N PRO A 355 16.02 25.41 -10.35
CA PRO A 355 14.79 24.64 -10.22
C PRO A 355 14.14 24.46 -11.60
N LYS A 356 13.77 23.22 -11.89
CA LYS A 356 12.92 22.80 -12.99
C LYS A 356 11.49 23.16 -12.61
N LEU A 357 10.86 24.00 -13.40
CA LEU A 357 9.45 24.35 -13.23
C LEU A 357 8.59 23.60 -14.25
N VAL A 358 7.41 23.17 -13.83
CA VAL A 358 6.34 22.68 -14.71
C VAL A 358 5.25 23.75 -14.72
N GLY A 359 5.23 24.57 -15.77
CA GLY A 359 4.43 25.80 -15.78
C GLY A 359 4.95 26.80 -14.72
N LYS A 360 4.13 27.07 -13.70
CA LYS A 360 4.47 27.96 -12.56
C LYS A 360 4.80 27.20 -11.26
N LYS A 361 4.93 25.88 -11.32
CA LYS A 361 5.08 25.00 -10.16
C LYS A 361 6.49 24.43 -10.11
N LEU A 362 7.03 24.20 -8.91
CA LEU A 362 8.27 23.43 -8.76
C LEU A 362 8.01 21.99 -9.22
N HIS A 363 8.95 21.38 -9.94
CA HIS A 363 8.81 19.96 -10.28
C HIS A 363 8.86 19.13 -9.00
N GLU A 364 7.84 18.29 -8.79
CA GLU A 364 7.63 17.50 -7.57
C GLU A 364 8.90 16.78 -7.03
N ARG A 365 9.70 16.11 -7.88
CA ARG A 365 11.00 15.50 -7.47
C ARG A 365 11.94 16.49 -6.79
N GLN A 366 12.02 17.73 -7.28
CA GLN A 366 12.84 18.76 -6.66
C GLN A 366 12.20 19.30 -5.39
N ALA A 367 10.86 19.30 -5.30
CA ALA A 367 10.13 19.68 -4.10
C ALA A 367 10.45 18.73 -2.92
N TRP A 368 10.50 17.41 -3.18
CA TRP A 368 11.02 16.43 -2.20
C TRP A 368 12.51 16.66 -1.86
N ARG A 369 13.36 16.94 -2.86
CA ARG A 369 14.79 17.25 -2.63
C ARG A 369 15.04 18.50 -1.79
N LEU A 370 14.09 19.42 -1.66
CA LEU A 370 14.19 20.56 -0.72
C LEU A 370 14.35 20.09 0.73
N PHE A 371 13.93 18.86 1.05
CA PHE A 371 13.99 18.26 2.39
C PHE A 371 14.92 17.05 2.43
N ASP A 372 15.89 16.97 1.52
CA ASP A 372 16.87 15.87 1.43
C ASP A 372 16.19 14.48 1.27
N LEU A 373 15.06 14.45 0.56
CA LEU A 373 14.33 13.24 0.14
C LEU A 373 14.44 13.05 -1.37
N GLU A 374 14.62 11.81 -1.80
CA GLU A 374 14.58 11.36 -3.19
C GLU A 374 13.27 10.58 -3.45
N ILE A 375 12.92 10.36 -4.72
CA ILE A 375 11.70 9.57 -5.05
C ILE A 375 11.76 8.16 -4.47
N ARG A 376 12.95 7.55 -4.38
CA ARG A 376 13.13 6.25 -3.70
C ARG A 376 12.97 6.30 -2.18
N ASP A 377 12.93 7.47 -1.53
CA ASP A 377 12.52 7.59 -0.12
C ASP A 377 11.00 7.61 0.03
N VAL A 378 10.26 7.88 -1.05
CA VAL A 378 8.83 8.20 -1.05
C VAL A 378 7.99 7.07 -1.66
N ASP A 379 8.43 6.49 -2.78
CA ASP A 379 7.75 5.41 -3.50
C ASP A 379 7.99 4.03 -2.86
N LEU A 380 6.91 3.39 -2.42
CA LEU A 380 6.92 2.09 -1.75
C LEU A 380 7.26 0.90 -2.66
N ARG A 381 7.19 1.04 -3.99
CA ARG A 381 7.38 -0.08 -4.94
C ARG A 381 8.79 -0.63 -4.96
N TYR A 382 9.76 0.27 -4.85
CA TYR A 382 11.15 -0.04 -5.14
C TYR A 382 11.88 -0.44 -3.84
N GLY A 383 12.84 -1.35 -3.93
CA GLY A 383 13.86 -1.52 -2.89
C GLY A 383 15.09 -0.69 -3.25
N TYR A 384 15.83 -0.16 -2.27
CA TYR A 384 17.03 0.66 -2.52
C TYR A 384 18.09 -0.07 -3.35
N GLY A 385 18.27 -1.38 -3.13
CA GLY A 385 19.15 -2.25 -3.92
C GLY A 385 18.54 -2.89 -5.18
N HIS A 386 17.39 -2.41 -5.66
CA HIS A 386 16.67 -2.94 -6.84
C HIS A 386 16.61 -1.93 -7.99
N GLU A 387 17.78 -1.70 -8.61
CA GLU A 387 17.92 -0.88 -9.83
C GLU A 387 17.21 -1.45 -11.07
N GLY A 388 16.75 -2.71 -11.03
CA GLY A 388 16.12 -3.39 -12.17
C GLY A 388 14.85 -2.71 -12.70
N ASN A 389 14.23 -1.85 -11.90
CA ASN A 389 13.09 -1.03 -12.31
C ASN A 389 13.45 0.44 -12.53
N ALA A 390 14.73 0.84 -12.55
CA ALA A 390 15.16 2.24 -12.73
C ALA A 390 14.76 2.86 -14.09
N SER A 391 14.32 2.05 -15.06
CA SER A 391 13.70 2.51 -16.30
C SER A 391 12.21 2.83 -16.16
N ASP A 392 11.49 2.08 -15.33
CA ASP A 392 10.07 2.25 -15.00
C ASP A 392 9.87 3.12 -13.73
N ASP A 393 10.97 3.43 -13.05
CA ASP A 393 11.09 4.36 -11.95
C ASP A 393 10.46 5.69 -12.37
N ALA A 394 9.73 6.25 -11.41
CA ALA A 394 9.13 7.57 -11.52
C ALA A 394 10.18 8.69 -11.67
N SER A 395 11.48 8.36 -11.76
CA SER A 395 12.59 9.22 -12.20
C SER A 395 12.69 9.44 -13.73
N SER A 396 12.21 8.53 -14.58
CA SER A 396 12.28 8.64 -16.06
C SER A 396 11.02 9.26 -16.68
N ASN A 397 9.84 8.91 -16.14
CA ASN A 397 8.55 9.47 -16.53
C ASN A 397 8.09 10.56 -15.55
N PRO A 398 7.26 11.54 -15.96
CA PRO A 398 6.61 12.42 -15.00
C PRO A 398 5.84 11.59 -13.98
N MET A 399 5.88 11.97 -12.70
CA MET A 399 5.00 11.38 -11.69
C MET A 399 3.58 11.88 -11.96
N ALA A 400 2.91 11.24 -12.91
CA ALA A 400 1.52 11.51 -13.20
C ALA A 400 0.69 11.03 -12.01
N ILE A 401 0.05 11.96 -11.31
CA ILE A 401 -0.84 11.64 -10.20
C ILE A 401 -2.10 10.97 -10.80
N GLY A 402 -2.01 9.65 -10.95
CA GLY A 402 -2.97 8.82 -11.68
C GLY A 402 -2.65 8.63 -13.17
N TYR A 403 -3.27 7.59 -13.74
CA TYR A 403 -3.19 7.14 -15.14
C TYR A 403 -2.75 8.19 -16.18
N ILE A 404 -1.60 7.98 -16.82
CA ILE A 404 -1.36 8.45 -18.19
C ILE A 404 -0.95 7.23 -19.02
N GLY A 405 -1.85 6.76 -19.88
CA GLY A 405 -1.63 5.57 -20.70
C GLY A 405 -1.48 4.29 -19.87
N THR A 406 -0.32 3.64 -19.98
CA THR A 406 0.01 2.35 -19.34
C THR A 406 0.72 2.50 -17.99
N TYR A 407 1.01 3.73 -17.53
CA TYR A 407 1.76 3.96 -16.29
C TYR A 407 0.83 3.96 -15.06
N TRP A 408 1.22 3.21 -14.03
CA TRP A 408 0.46 3.03 -12.80
C TRP A 408 1.28 3.49 -11.57
N ASN A 409 0.59 3.95 -10.52
CA ASN A 409 1.23 4.68 -9.42
C ASN A 409 0.86 4.06 -8.06
N ALA A 410 1.83 3.47 -7.34
CA ALA A 410 1.62 2.93 -5.98
C ALA A 410 1.29 3.98 -4.92
N TYR A 411 1.36 5.24 -5.34
CA TYR A 411 0.74 6.42 -4.76
C TYR A 411 -0.79 6.34 -4.56
N PHE A 412 -1.45 5.18 -4.57
CA PHE A 412 -2.90 5.09 -4.31
C PHE A 412 -3.27 3.86 -3.50
N ASP A 413 -3.76 4.09 -2.28
CA ASP A 413 -4.21 3.07 -1.33
C ASP A 413 -5.69 2.67 -1.53
N GLY A 414 -6.26 2.97 -2.69
CA GLY A 414 -7.70 2.83 -2.97
C GLY A 414 -8.59 3.91 -2.32
N SER A 415 -8.04 4.79 -1.49
CA SER A 415 -8.76 5.86 -0.79
C SER A 415 -8.23 7.27 -1.10
N ALA A 416 -6.91 7.46 -1.08
CA ALA A 416 -6.17 8.72 -1.19
C ALA A 416 -4.76 8.47 -1.78
N THR A 417 -4.08 9.52 -2.25
CA THR A 417 -2.63 9.45 -2.52
C THR A 417 -1.78 9.77 -1.31
N LEU A 418 -0.49 9.41 -1.43
CA LEU A 418 0.54 9.84 -0.50
C LEU A 418 0.65 11.38 -0.48
N ASP A 419 0.46 12.08 -1.60
CA ASP A 419 0.37 13.57 -1.61
C ASP A 419 -0.83 14.08 -0.83
N GLU A 420 -2.02 13.51 -1.04
CA GLU A 420 -3.25 13.93 -0.36
C GLU A 420 -3.15 13.73 1.17
N LEU A 421 -2.43 12.68 1.61
CA LEU A 421 -2.10 12.41 3.01
C LEU A 421 -1.02 13.36 3.55
N VAL A 422 0.09 13.55 2.83
CA VAL A 422 1.19 14.43 3.26
C VAL A 422 0.75 15.89 3.27
N ALA A 423 0.05 16.36 2.24
CA ALA A 423 -0.50 17.71 2.17
C ALA A 423 -1.48 18.00 3.32
N SER A 424 -2.33 17.03 3.69
CA SER A 424 -3.21 17.13 4.86
C SER A 424 -2.43 17.29 6.17
N GLY A 425 -1.36 16.52 6.37
CA GLY A 425 -0.50 16.64 7.55
C GLY A 425 0.29 17.94 7.61
N LEU A 426 0.86 18.38 6.48
CA LEU A 426 1.58 19.66 6.39
C LEU A 426 0.64 20.86 6.53
N LEU A 427 -0.60 20.78 6.05
CA LEU A 427 -1.61 21.82 6.29
C LEU A 427 -1.96 21.91 7.78
N ALA A 428 -2.15 20.76 8.45
CA ALA A 428 -2.40 20.73 9.89
C ALA A 428 -1.23 21.33 10.69
N ASP A 429 0.02 21.08 10.27
CA ASP A 429 1.20 21.67 10.89
C ASP A 429 1.30 23.18 10.67
N LEU A 430 1.30 23.64 9.41
CA LEU A 430 1.39 25.05 9.05
C LEU A 430 0.25 25.89 9.61
N SER A 431 -0.95 25.31 9.79
CA SER A 431 -2.08 26.02 10.43
C SER A 431 -1.80 26.42 11.88
N ARG A 432 -0.82 25.79 12.56
CA ARG A 432 -0.40 26.15 13.93
C ARG A 432 0.43 27.43 13.96
N THR A 433 1.21 27.71 12.91
CA THR A 433 2.04 28.93 12.79
C THR A 433 1.42 29.99 11.89
N HIS A 434 0.48 29.60 11.02
CA HIS A 434 -0.25 30.48 10.09
C HIS A 434 -1.76 30.28 10.26
N PRO A 435 -2.39 30.94 11.24
CA PRO A 435 -3.83 30.78 11.53
C PRO A 435 -4.75 31.11 10.34
N THR A 436 -4.26 31.83 9.33
CA THR A 436 -4.97 32.08 8.07
C THR A 436 -5.27 30.81 7.26
N LEU A 437 -4.50 29.73 7.46
CA LEU A 437 -4.72 28.43 6.80
C LEU A 437 -5.75 27.55 7.55
N ALA A 438 -5.98 27.83 8.84
CA ALA A 438 -6.81 27.00 9.70
C ALA A 438 -8.28 27.00 9.24
N GLY A 439 -8.87 25.82 9.11
CA GLY A 439 -10.29 25.65 8.77
C GLY A 439 -10.67 25.96 7.32
N ILE A 440 -9.73 26.31 6.42
CA ILE A 440 -10.06 26.50 4.99
C ILE A 440 -10.57 25.20 4.36
N VAL A 441 -9.89 24.08 4.65
CA VAL A 441 -10.23 22.74 4.15
C VAL A 441 -10.63 21.86 5.32
N THR A 442 -11.65 21.03 5.13
CA THR A 442 -12.00 19.95 6.07
C THR A 442 -11.42 18.65 5.54
N PRO A 443 -10.41 18.04 6.20
CA PRO A 443 -9.89 16.75 5.77
C PRO A 443 -10.96 15.66 5.74
N SER A 444 -10.79 14.70 4.85
CA SER A 444 -11.62 13.51 4.72
C SER A 444 -10.93 12.31 5.35
N GLY A 445 -11.74 11.34 5.77
CA GLY A 445 -11.33 10.09 6.42
C GLY A 445 -12.10 8.91 5.85
N LEU A 446 -11.56 7.70 5.99
CA LEU A 446 -12.18 6.46 5.54
C LEU A 446 -13.55 6.27 6.18
N ARG A 447 -13.69 6.68 7.46
CA ARG A 447 -14.97 6.61 8.17
C ARG A 447 -16.03 7.44 7.44
N LYS A 448 -15.71 8.69 7.09
CA LYS A 448 -16.60 9.60 6.34
C LYS A 448 -16.87 9.08 4.92
N LYS A 449 -15.84 8.64 4.22
CA LYS A 449 -15.92 8.13 2.83
C LYS A 449 -16.86 6.93 2.71
N TYR A 450 -16.78 5.98 3.63
CA TYR A 450 -17.48 4.70 3.54
C TYR A 450 -18.69 4.53 4.48
N ALA A 451 -19.07 5.56 5.25
CA ALA A 451 -20.23 5.54 6.17
C ALA A 451 -21.55 5.10 5.50
N HIS A 452 -21.71 5.34 4.20
CA HIS A 452 -22.91 4.99 3.43
C HIS A 452 -23.03 3.49 3.08
N LEU A 453 -22.03 2.66 3.38
CA LEU A 453 -22.01 1.22 3.04
C LEU A 453 -22.38 0.34 4.25
N THR A 454 -23.56 0.55 4.82
CA THR A 454 -23.98 0.13 6.18
C THR A 454 -23.48 -1.23 6.66
N GLU A 455 -23.84 -2.37 6.04
CA GLU A 455 -23.42 -3.69 6.54
C GLU A 455 -21.90 -3.90 6.48
N ARG A 456 -21.28 -3.54 5.36
CA ARG A 456 -19.83 -3.60 5.18
C ARG A 456 -19.10 -2.67 6.15
N PHE A 457 -19.66 -1.50 6.41
CA PHE A 457 -19.10 -0.49 7.29
C PHE A 457 -18.96 -1.01 8.72
N VAL A 458 -19.87 -1.84 9.23
CA VAL A 458 -19.73 -2.45 10.56
C VAL A 458 -18.43 -3.27 10.70
N LEU A 459 -18.05 -4.03 9.66
CA LEU A 459 -16.82 -4.84 9.66
C LEU A 459 -15.55 -4.00 9.46
N ASP A 460 -15.64 -2.97 8.62
CA ASP A 460 -14.50 -2.12 8.25
C ASP A 460 -14.28 -0.93 9.22
N ALA A 461 -15.27 -0.52 10.02
CA ALA A 461 -15.20 0.69 10.84
C ALA A 461 -14.02 0.71 11.85
N PRO A 462 -13.71 -0.37 12.61
CA PRO A 462 -12.54 -0.36 13.49
C PRO A 462 -11.21 -0.16 12.74
N PHE A 463 -11.14 -0.65 11.51
CA PHE A 463 -9.99 -0.44 10.62
C PHE A 463 -9.96 1.00 10.08
N PHE A 464 -11.11 1.54 9.64
CA PHE A 464 -11.22 2.93 9.19
C PHE A 464 -10.83 3.92 10.29
N ASP A 465 -11.26 3.68 11.53
CA ASP A 465 -10.89 4.49 12.70
C ASP A 465 -9.38 4.42 12.98
N ALA A 466 -8.74 3.26 12.78
CA ALA A 466 -7.29 3.14 12.90
C ALA A 466 -6.57 3.93 11.78
N MET A 467 -7.05 3.84 10.55
CA MET A 467 -6.44 4.54 9.41
C MET A 467 -6.62 6.06 9.49
N ASP A 468 -7.75 6.54 10.01
CA ASP A 468 -8.02 7.97 10.19
C ASP A 468 -7.19 8.55 11.35
N ARG A 469 -6.86 7.75 12.38
CA ARG A 469 -5.84 8.12 13.39
C ARG A 469 -4.41 8.14 12.85
N LEU A 470 -4.11 7.35 11.81
CA LEU A 470 -2.80 7.44 11.13
C LEU A 470 -2.74 8.66 10.20
N GLY A 471 -3.87 9.12 9.67
CA GLY A 471 -3.97 10.41 9.01
C GLY A 471 -5.31 10.58 8.26
N THR A 472 -5.70 11.83 8.06
CA THR A 472 -6.75 12.22 7.11
C THR A 472 -6.10 12.68 5.80
N TRP A 473 -6.88 12.79 4.72
CA TRP A 473 -6.40 13.36 3.45
C TRP A 473 -7.22 14.57 3.04
N ILE A 474 -6.65 15.43 2.20
CA ILE A 474 -7.38 16.52 1.53
C ILE A 474 -7.42 16.21 0.02
N PRO A 475 -8.61 16.19 -0.62
CA PRO A 475 -8.68 15.94 -2.05
C PRO A 475 -7.89 16.98 -2.85
N ILE A 476 -7.11 16.54 -3.83
CA ILE A 476 -6.41 17.42 -4.79
C ILE A 476 -7.10 17.43 -6.15
N PRO A 477 -6.98 18.51 -6.95
CA PRO A 477 -7.56 18.57 -8.28
C PRO A 477 -6.87 17.59 -9.25
N TYR A 478 -7.63 16.62 -9.74
CA TYR A 478 -7.19 15.73 -10.82
C TYR A 478 -7.56 16.28 -12.20
N PRO A 479 -6.78 15.98 -13.25
CA PRO A 479 -7.23 16.16 -14.63
C PRO A 479 -8.52 15.35 -14.85
N SER A 480 -9.58 15.99 -15.34
CA SER A 480 -10.92 15.38 -15.54
C SER A 480 -10.92 14.18 -16.49
N ALA A 481 -9.88 14.02 -17.31
CA ALA A 481 -9.62 12.80 -18.07
C ALA A 481 -9.50 11.53 -17.19
N LEU A 482 -9.17 11.69 -15.90
CA LEU A 482 -8.94 10.59 -14.95
C LEU A 482 -10.21 10.18 -14.18
N ASP A 483 -11.26 11.01 -14.17
CA ASP A 483 -12.50 10.77 -13.42
C ASP A 483 -13.13 9.40 -13.74
N LYS A 484 -13.06 9.00 -15.02
CA LYS A 484 -13.60 7.72 -15.52
C LYS A 484 -12.78 6.48 -15.10
N VAL A 485 -11.52 6.66 -14.72
CA VAL A 485 -10.57 5.55 -14.52
C VAL A 485 -10.37 5.24 -13.03
N HIS A 486 -10.44 6.27 -12.17
CA HIS A 486 -10.07 6.11 -10.76
C HIS A 486 -11.22 5.84 -9.80
N HIS A 487 -12.48 6.00 -10.24
CA HIS A 487 -13.67 5.93 -9.36
C HIS A 487 -13.51 6.74 -8.05
N ARG A 488 -12.75 7.83 -8.12
CA ARG A 488 -12.42 8.69 -6.97
C ARG A 488 -13.65 9.51 -6.55
N GLU A 489 -13.57 10.06 -5.35
CA GLU A 489 -14.49 11.13 -4.96
C GLU A 489 -14.35 12.27 -5.98
N GLY A 490 -15.47 12.66 -6.59
CA GLY A 490 -15.46 13.75 -7.56
C GLY A 490 -14.98 15.03 -6.90
N PHE A 491 -14.09 15.77 -7.56
CA PHE A 491 -13.57 17.06 -7.08
C PHE A 491 -14.64 18.16 -7.23
N GLY A 492 -15.71 18.03 -6.43
CA GLY A 492 -16.94 18.82 -6.50
C GLY A 492 -16.74 20.29 -6.14
N LYS A 493 -17.81 21.10 -6.31
CA LYS A 493 -17.72 22.56 -6.11
C LYS A 493 -17.16 22.93 -4.73
N ALA A 494 -17.61 22.28 -3.66
CA ALA A 494 -17.14 22.55 -2.31
C ALA A 494 -15.61 22.37 -2.17
N TYR A 495 -15.05 21.27 -2.68
CA TYR A 495 -13.60 21.04 -2.66
C TYR A 495 -12.84 22.03 -3.56
N ARG A 496 -13.39 22.42 -4.72
CA ARG A 496 -12.80 23.49 -5.55
C ARG A 496 -12.76 24.83 -4.83
N ASP A 497 -13.87 25.24 -4.21
CA ASP A 497 -13.96 26.50 -3.47
C ASP A 497 -13.00 26.54 -2.26
N GLN A 498 -12.81 25.39 -1.57
CA GLN A 498 -11.85 25.24 -0.47
C GLN A 498 -10.40 25.26 -0.97
N HIS A 499 -10.12 24.57 -2.08
CA HIS A 499 -8.80 24.51 -2.70
C HIS A 499 -8.33 25.86 -3.23
N GLU A 500 -9.21 26.60 -3.92
CA GLU A 500 -8.92 27.95 -4.42
C GLU A 500 -8.55 28.91 -3.27
N LYS A 501 -9.33 28.88 -2.17
CA LYS A 501 -9.03 29.66 -0.96
C LYS A 501 -7.69 29.26 -0.33
N LEU A 502 -7.39 27.97 -0.26
CA LEU A 502 -6.14 27.48 0.33
C LEU A 502 -4.95 27.90 -0.52
N CYS A 503 -5.02 27.75 -1.84
CA CYS A 503 -3.98 28.21 -2.75
C CYS A 503 -3.78 29.73 -2.70
N GLY A 504 -4.85 30.52 -2.58
CA GLY A 504 -4.74 31.98 -2.39
C GLY A 504 -4.07 32.36 -1.07
N ALA A 505 -4.39 31.65 0.03
CA ALA A 505 -3.74 31.86 1.32
C ALA A 505 -2.26 31.44 1.32
N LEU A 506 -1.91 30.35 0.63
CA LEU A 506 -0.53 29.91 0.46
C LEU A 506 0.28 30.86 -0.43
N ASP A 507 -0.31 31.39 -1.51
CA ASP A 507 0.35 32.39 -2.36
C ASP A 507 0.68 33.66 -1.57
N ALA A 508 -0.26 34.16 -0.76
CA ALA A 508 -0.06 35.32 0.11
C ALA A 508 1.02 35.10 1.20
N LEU A 509 1.27 33.86 1.63
CA LEU A 509 2.41 33.53 2.52
C LEU A 509 3.76 33.50 1.78
N LEU A 510 3.74 33.43 0.45
CA LEU A 510 4.92 33.33 -0.42
C LEU A 510 5.27 34.67 -1.11
N GLU A 511 4.47 35.73 -0.98
CA GLU A 511 4.78 37.08 -1.49
C GLU A 511 5.75 37.90 -0.62
#